data_AF-A0A357EFJ8-F1
#
_entry.id   AF-A0A357EFJ8-F1
#
_cell.length_a   1.000
_cell.length_b   1.000
_cell.length_c   1.000
_cell.angle_alpha   90.00
_cell.angle_beta   90.00
_cell.angle_gamma   90.00
#
_symmetry.space_group_name_H-M   'P 1'
#
loop_
_entity.id
_entity.type
_entity.pdbx_description
1 polymer ?
#
loop_
_entity_poly.entity_id
_entity_poly.type
_entity_poly.pdbx_seq_one_letter_code
_entity_poly.pdbx_strand_id
1 'polypeptide(L)'
;MWVVSGAYELTKGATRLVYHIGKFTFEVVQAPLEYPLIRDDIQTIDGLPVKEAIRLGRVKAAPYTVKGQRYVPMNMANAQTYEETGLASWYGEETRRLPGGHMTANGELFNPSGLTAAHKYLPLPIHVQVTNLENGKSIVVRVNDRGPFPSDHNPDSGTRIIDLSRGAAEQLGFVEQGTARVHVEVISLEEA
;
A
#
# COMPACT_ATOMS: atom_id res chain seq x y z
N MET A 1 14.06 11.70 -10.14
CA MET A 1 12.79 12.06 -10.81
C MET A 1 12.44 10.95 -11.76
N TRP A 2 11.23 10.40 -11.65
CA TRP A 2 10.78 9.26 -12.43
C TRP A 2 9.70 9.68 -13.42
N VAL A 3 9.84 9.21 -14.67
CA VAL A 3 8.88 9.51 -15.74
C VAL A 3 7.74 8.49 -15.71
N VAL A 4 6.50 8.98 -15.72
CA VAL A 4 5.29 8.16 -15.85
C VAL A 4 4.93 8.06 -17.33
N SER A 5 4.69 6.84 -17.84
CA SER A 5 4.27 6.62 -19.23
C SER A 5 3.10 5.67 -19.35
N GLY A 6 2.24 5.92 -20.35
CA GLY A 6 1.03 5.16 -20.67
C GLY A 6 -0.01 5.25 -19.55
N ALA A 7 -1.13 5.92 -19.77
CA ALA A 7 -2.30 5.82 -18.91
C ALA A 7 -3.47 5.38 -19.78
N TYR A 8 -3.80 4.08 -19.73
CA TYR A 8 -4.94 3.56 -20.45
C TYR A 8 -6.05 3.26 -19.45
N GLU A 9 -7.21 3.88 -19.64
CA GLU A 9 -8.44 3.55 -18.94
C GLU A 9 -9.24 2.58 -19.83
N LEU A 10 -9.22 1.29 -19.47
CA LEU A 10 -10.00 0.26 -20.18
C LEU A 10 -11.38 0.16 -19.52
N THR A 11 -12.45 0.47 -20.25
CA THR A 11 -13.84 0.48 -19.74
C THR A 11 -14.68 -0.70 -20.25
N LYS A 12 -15.30 -1.42 -19.30
CA LYS A 12 -16.76 -1.68 -19.21
C LYS A 12 -17.04 -2.37 -17.85
N GLY A 13 -17.52 -1.61 -16.87
CA GLY A 13 -17.99 -2.13 -15.57
C GLY A 13 -17.02 -2.01 -14.38
N ALA A 14 -15.70 -1.92 -14.60
CA ALA A 14 -14.71 -1.57 -13.57
C ALA A 14 -13.64 -0.66 -14.18
N THR A 15 -13.27 0.41 -13.48
CA THR A 15 -12.17 1.30 -13.88
C THR A 15 -10.85 0.57 -13.64
N ARG A 16 -10.19 0.14 -14.72
CA ARG A 16 -8.83 -0.39 -14.71
C ARG A 16 -7.90 0.64 -15.33
N LEU A 17 -6.92 1.08 -14.55
CA LEU A 17 -5.85 1.99 -14.96
C LEU A 17 -4.54 1.22 -15.01
N VAL A 18 -3.83 1.28 -16.14
CA VAL A 18 -2.48 0.70 -16.27
C VAL A 18 -1.49 1.81 -16.62
N TYR A 19 -0.37 1.87 -15.89
CA TYR A 19 0.72 2.81 -16.15
C TYR A 19 2.08 2.26 -15.77
N HIS A 20 3.13 2.93 -16.26
CA HIS A 20 4.52 2.56 -16.04
C HIS A 20 5.28 3.67 -15.31
N ILE A 21 6.17 3.27 -14.39
CA ILE A 21 7.19 4.13 -13.77
C ILE A 21 8.54 3.48 -14.03
N GLY A 22 9.32 4.04 -14.95
CA GLY A 22 10.52 3.38 -15.45
C GLY A 22 10.22 1.97 -15.98
N LYS A 23 10.83 0.94 -15.39
CA LYS A 23 10.61 -0.47 -15.75
C LYS A 23 9.43 -1.15 -15.03
N PHE A 24 8.77 -0.46 -14.11
CA PHE A 24 7.73 -1.03 -13.25
C PHE A 24 6.34 -0.75 -13.83
N THR A 25 5.51 -1.78 -13.89
CA THR A 25 4.13 -1.69 -14.38
C THR A 25 3.16 -1.74 -13.21
N PHE A 26 2.20 -0.83 -13.19
CA PHE A 26 1.16 -0.73 -12.18
C PHE A 26 -0.19 -0.93 -12.83
N GLU A 27 -0.93 -1.90 -12.31
CA GLU A 27 -2.33 -2.14 -12.65
C GLU A 27 -3.18 -1.80 -11.44
N VAL A 28 -4.05 -0.80 -11.59
CA VAL A 28 -4.94 -0.33 -10.54
C VAL A 28 -6.37 -0.61 -10.95
N VAL A 29 -7.07 -1.34 -10.10
CA VAL A 29 -8.50 -1.67 -10.26
C VAL A 29 -9.23 -1.19 -9.02
N GLN A 30 -10.32 -0.47 -9.17
CA GLN A 30 -11.19 -0.14 -8.04
C GLN A 30 -12.00 -1.37 -7.65
N ALA A 31 -12.03 -1.71 -6.35
CA ALA A 31 -12.83 -2.82 -5.88
C ALA A 31 -14.31 -2.41 -5.80
N PRO A 32 -15.24 -3.33 -6.09
CA PRO A 32 -16.65 -3.14 -5.73
C PRO A 32 -16.79 -2.91 -4.22
N LEU A 33 -17.65 -1.98 -3.80
CA LEU A 33 -17.78 -1.60 -2.37
C LEU A 33 -18.28 -2.76 -1.49
N GLU A 34 -18.91 -3.77 -2.06
CA GLU A 34 -19.32 -4.99 -1.36
C GLU A 34 -18.13 -5.85 -0.92
N TYR A 35 -16.97 -5.73 -1.56
CA TYR A 35 -15.79 -6.53 -1.21
C TYR A 35 -15.35 -6.24 0.23
N PRO A 36 -14.91 -7.27 0.98
CA PRO A 36 -14.33 -7.07 2.30
C PRO A 36 -13.02 -6.31 2.21
N LEU A 37 -12.64 -5.62 3.29
CA LEU A 37 -11.32 -5.03 3.41
C LEU A 37 -10.28 -6.12 3.65
N ILE A 38 -9.07 -5.94 3.13
CA ILE A 38 -7.92 -6.77 3.49
C ILE A 38 -7.47 -6.52 4.94
N ARG A 39 -7.70 -5.31 5.44
CA ARG A 39 -7.51 -4.89 6.84
C ARG A 39 -8.86 -4.57 7.47
N ASP A 40 -9.47 -5.57 8.10
CA ASP A 40 -10.75 -5.44 8.81
C ASP A 40 -10.61 -4.82 10.22
N ASP A 41 -9.37 -4.65 10.69
CA ASP A 41 -9.01 -3.98 11.94
C ASP A 41 -9.10 -2.44 11.87
N ILE A 42 -9.23 -1.87 10.67
CA ILE A 42 -9.50 -0.44 10.47
C ILE A 42 -10.96 -0.14 10.80
N GLN A 43 -11.17 0.61 11.88
CA GLN A 43 -12.50 0.90 12.42
C GLN A 43 -13.15 2.08 11.70
N THR A 44 -12.40 3.16 11.51
CA THR A 44 -12.90 4.40 10.91
C THR A 44 -11.84 5.08 10.08
N ILE A 45 -12.25 5.76 9.00
CA ILE A 45 -11.43 6.73 8.29
C ILE A 45 -12.21 8.05 8.27
N ASP A 46 -11.56 9.15 8.64
CA ASP A 46 -12.16 10.48 8.75
C ASP A 46 -13.40 10.54 9.65
N GLY A 47 -13.45 9.68 10.67
CA GLY A 47 -14.60 9.53 11.57
C GLY A 47 -15.80 8.80 10.96
N LEU A 48 -15.67 8.27 9.75
CA LEU A 48 -16.71 7.52 9.04
C LEU A 48 -16.43 6.01 9.04
N PRO A 49 -17.44 5.15 8.88
CA PRO A 49 -17.22 3.76 8.50
C PRO A 49 -16.33 3.69 7.25
N VAL A 50 -15.39 2.74 7.21
CA VAL A 50 -14.34 2.70 6.18
C VAL A 50 -14.90 2.74 4.75
N LYS A 51 -15.92 1.92 4.46
CA LYS A 51 -16.55 1.87 3.13
C LYS A 51 -17.23 3.19 2.74
N GLU A 52 -17.77 3.92 3.71
CA GLU A 52 -18.36 5.24 3.48
C GLU A 52 -17.28 6.29 3.19
N ALA A 53 -16.15 6.25 3.91
CA ALA A 53 -15.01 7.11 3.60
C ALA A 53 -14.45 6.84 2.20
N ILE A 54 -14.33 5.57 1.80
CA ILE A 54 -13.91 5.17 0.45
C ILE A 54 -14.88 5.71 -0.60
N ARG A 55 -16.20 5.51 -0.40
CA ARG A 55 -17.25 6.01 -1.30
C ARG A 55 -17.18 7.52 -1.51
N LEU A 56 -16.81 8.27 -0.47
CA LEU A 56 -16.66 9.72 -0.51
C LEU A 56 -15.25 10.20 -0.91
N GLY A 57 -14.30 9.29 -1.18
CA GLY A 57 -12.91 9.63 -1.51
C GLY A 57 -12.10 10.23 -0.36
N ARG A 58 -12.57 10.11 0.89
CA ARG A 58 -11.99 10.70 2.10
C ARG A 58 -10.89 9.82 2.73
N VAL A 59 -10.04 9.19 1.91
CA VAL A 59 -9.06 8.18 2.36
C VAL A 59 -7.60 8.58 2.21
N LYS A 60 -7.31 9.64 1.44
CA LYS A 60 -5.94 10.00 1.02
C LYS A 60 -5.03 10.33 2.20
N ALA A 61 -5.32 11.41 2.91
CA ALA A 61 -4.58 11.87 4.09
C ALA A 61 -5.46 11.98 5.34
N ALA A 62 -6.61 11.30 5.33
CA ALA A 62 -7.55 11.37 6.44
C ALA A 62 -7.05 10.58 7.66
N PRO A 63 -7.24 11.11 8.89
CA PRO A 63 -7.00 10.35 10.10
C PRO A 63 -7.85 9.08 10.15
N TYR A 64 -7.31 8.02 10.73
CA TYR A 64 -8.02 6.75 10.84
C TYR A 64 -7.76 6.09 12.19
N THR A 65 -8.59 5.10 12.55
CA THR A 65 -8.53 4.43 13.85
C THR A 65 -8.41 2.93 13.65
N VAL A 66 -7.49 2.31 14.37
CA VAL A 66 -7.26 0.85 14.39
C VAL A 66 -7.13 0.43 15.85
N LYS A 67 -7.96 -0.53 16.30
CA LYS A 67 -7.96 -1.01 17.69
C LYS A 67 -7.95 0.12 18.74
N GLY A 68 -8.71 1.19 18.51
CA GLY A 68 -8.77 2.38 19.38
C GLY A 68 -7.60 3.35 19.26
N GLN A 69 -6.52 2.98 18.56
CA GLN A 69 -5.39 3.86 18.29
C GLN A 69 -5.66 4.73 17.07
N ARG A 70 -5.50 6.05 17.22
CA ARG A 70 -5.65 7.02 16.14
C ARG A 70 -4.32 7.22 15.41
N TYR A 71 -4.36 7.18 14.07
CA TYR A 71 -3.25 7.45 13.17
C TYR A 71 -3.58 8.67 12.30
N VAL A 72 -2.59 9.52 12.04
CA VAL A 72 -2.74 10.74 11.25
C VAL A 72 -1.69 10.72 10.13
N PRO A 73 -2.10 10.47 8.86
CA PRO A 73 -1.19 10.54 7.74
C PRO A 73 -0.56 11.92 7.59
N MET A 74 0.67 11.95 7.08
CA MET A 74 1.34 13.15 6.62
C MET A 74 0.53 13.80 5.49
N ASN A 75 0.60 15.13 5.40
CA ASN A 75 0.15 15.81 4.20
C ASN A 75 1.12 15.52 3.02
N MET A 76 0.67 15.79 1.80
CA MET A 76 1.46 15.53 0.59
C MET A 76 2.81 16.28 0.59
N ALA A 77 2.87 17.51 1.11
CA ALA A 77 4.10 18.31 1.09
C ALA A 77 5.18 17.69 1.98
N ASN A 78 4.82 17.25 3.18
CA ASN A 78 5.75 16.60 4.10
C ASN A 78 6.21 15.23 3.57
N ALA A 79 5.29 14.48 2.95
CA ALA A 79 5.57 13.17 2.40
C ALA A 79 6.57 13.20 1.23
N GLN A 80 6.68 14.30 0.47
CA GLN A 80 7.60 14.40 -0.67
C GLN A 80 9.08 14.20 -0.31
N THR A 81 9.44 14.49 0.93
CA THR A 81 10.81 14.34 1.44
C THR A 81 10.96 13.15 2.39
N TYR A 82 9.97 12.26 2.42
CA TYR A 82 9.98 11.12 3.30
C TYR A 82 11.07 10.12 2.89
N GLU A 83 11.90 9.76 3.87
CA GLU A 83 12.91 8.73 3.79
C GLU A 83 12.98 8.05 5.17
N GLU A 84 12.92 6.73 5.22
CA GLU A 84 13.05 5.97 6.46
C GLU A 84 13.75 4.63 6.23
N THR A 85 14.59 4.24 7.19
CA THR A 85 15.20 2.90 7.22
C THR A 85 14.61 2.10 8.38
N GLY A 86 14.14 0.90 8.09
CA GLY A 86 13.45 0.09 9.09
C GLY A 86 13.17 -1.32 8.61
N LEU A 87 12.35 -2.04 9.37
CA LEU A 87 11.97 -3.40 9.03
C LEU A 87 10.76 -3.40 8.10
N ALA A 88 10.84 -4.12 6.98
CA ALA A 88 9.71 -4.47 6.14
C ALA A 88 9.19 -5.87 6.47
N SER A 89 7.90 -6.10 6.21
CA SER A 89 7.33 -7.43 6.03
C SER A 89 6.56 -7.51 4.72
N TRP A 90 5.83 -8.61 4.52
CA TRP A 90 4.86 -8.71 3.44
C TRP A 90 3.53 -9.33 3.88
N TYR A 91 2.46 -9.03 3.12
CA TYR A 91 1.10 -9.52 3.32
C TYR A 91 0.47 -10.03 2.01
N GLY A 92 -0.70 -10.66 2.12
CA GLY A 92 -1.42 -11.29 1.02
C GLY A 92 -1.43 -12.82 1.05
N GLU A 93 -0.94 -13.43 2.13
CA GLU A 93 -1.14 -14.86 2.37
C GLU A 93 -2.61 -15.15 2.73
N GLU A 94 -3.24 -14.21 3.43
CA GLU A 94 -4.63 -14.22 3.87
C GLU A 94 -5.61 -14.31 2.70
N THR A 95 -5.27 -13.77 1.52
CA THR A 95 -6.13 -13.87 0.33
C THR A 95 -6.24 -15.30 -0.22
N ARG A 96 -5.36 -16.22 0.19
CA ARG A 96 -5.49 -17.65 -0.18
C ARG A 96 -6.62 -18.34 0.56
N ARG A 97 -7.01 -17.81 1.73
CA ARG A 97 -8.02 -18.40 2.61
C ARG A 97 -9.37 -17.72 2.53
N LEU A 98 -9.42 -16.55 1.89
CA LEU A 98 -10.63 -15.74 1.78
C LEU A 98 -11.17 -15.82 0.34
N PRO A 99 -12.32 -16.48 0.11
CA PRO A 99 -12.92 -16.53 -1.22
C PRO A 99 -13.41 -15.14 -1.65
N GLY A 100 -13.18 -14.78 -2.91
CA GLY A 100 -13.52 -13.45 -3.46
C GLY A 100 -12.35 -12.46 -3.43
N GLY A 101 -12.57 -11.26 -3.97
CA GLY A 101 -11.56 -10.20 -3.95
C GLY A 101 -11.61 -9.38 -2.67
N HIS A 102 -10.50 -8.69 -2.35
CA HIS A 102 -10.36 -7.87 -1.15
C HIS A 102 -9.99 -6.45 -1.54
N MET A 103 -10.40 -5.49 -0.72
CA MET A 103 -10.18 -4.08 -0.94
C MET A 103 -9.13 -3.54 0.04
N THR A 104 -8.22 -2.70 -0.44
CA THR A 104 -7.29 -1.96 0.42
C THR A 104 -8.00 -0.79 1.12
N ALA A 105 -7.34 -0.16 2.09
CA ALA A 105 -7.87 1.01 2.78
C ALA A 105 -8.17 2.22 1.87
N ASN A 106 -7.63 2.25 0.64
CA ASN A 106 -7.90 3.32 -0.32
C ASN A 106 -8.98 2.96 -1.37
N GLY A 107 -9.58 1.77 -1.31
CA GLY A 107 -10.64 1.36 -2.24
C GLY A 107 -10.17 0.51 -3.43
N GLU A 108 -8.88 0.30 -3.59
CA GLU A 108 -8.34 -0.52 -4.68
C GLU A 108 -8.51 -2.01 -4.40
N LEU A 109 -8.70 -2.80 -5.46
CA LEU A 109 -8.63 -4.25 -5.40
C LEU A 109 -7.21 -4.66 -5.05
N PHE A 110 -7.06 -5.39 -3.95
CA PHE A 110 -5.76 -5.89 -3.53
C PHE A 110 -5.30 -7.03 -4.43
N ASN A 111 -4.12 -6.86 -5.02
CA ASN A 111 -3.45 -7.87 -5.84
C ASN A 111 -2.16 -8.33 -5.13
N PRO A 112 -2.12 -9.57 -4.56
CA PRO A 112 -0.94 -10.06 -3.85
C PRO A 112 0.29 -10.23 -4.74
N SER A 113 0.11 -10.34 -6.06
CA SER A 113 1.20 -10.43 -7.04
C SER A 113 1.63 -9.06 -7.60
N GLY A 114 0.94 -7.98 -7.23
CA GLY A 114 1.21 -6.62 -7.71
C GLY A 114 2.40 -5.95 -7.01
N LEU A 115 2.74 -4.74 -7.44
CA LEU A 115 3.78 -3.90 -6.82
C LEU A 115 3.16 -2.88 -5.86
N THR A 116 2.54 -3.37 -4.78
CA THR A 116 1.82 -2.55 -3.80
C THR A 116 2.38 -2.68 -2.39
N ALA A 117 2.04 -1.72 -1.53
CA ALA A 117 2.44 -1.71 -0.13
C ALA A 117 1.40 -1.04 0.77
N ALA A 118 1.48 -1.35 2.06
CA ALA A 118 0.78 -0.67 3.14
C ALA A 118 1.76 0.21 3.95
N HIS A 119 1.33 1.42 4.32
CA HIS A 119 2.08 2.33 5.18
C HIS A 119 1.17 3.05 6.17
N LYS A 120 1.67 3.32 7.38
CA LYS A 120 0.90 3.96 8.46
C LYS A 120 0.61 5.44 8.16
N TYR A 121 1.64 6.17 7.73
CA TYR A 121 1.63 7.63 7.75
C TYR A 121 1.81 8.30 6.40
N LEU A 122 2.00 7.55 5.32
CA LEU A 122 2.15 8.14 3.99
C LEU A 122 0.74 8.41 3.43
N PRO A 123 0.50 9.54 2.76
CA PRO A 123 -0.78 9.76 2.08
C PRO A 123 -0.99 8.71 0.99
N LEU A 124 -2.24 8.33 0.74
CA LEU A 124 -2.60 7.34 -0.30
C LEU A 124 -3.28 8.00 -1.49
N PRO A 125 -3.09 7.46 -2.70
CA PRO A 125 -1.94 6.63 -3.05
C PRO A 125 -0.65 7.48 -3.09
N ILE A 126 0.50 6.85 -2.89
CA ILE A 126 1.82 7.45 -3.19
C ILE A 126 2.78 6.38 -3.69
N HIS A 127 3.86 6.77 -4.37
CA HIS A 127 4.90 5.85 -4.81
C HIS A 127 6.16 6.02 -3.99
N VAL A 128 6.77 4.89 -3.66
CA VAL A 128 8.05 4.84 -2.95
C VAL A 128 8.98 3.90 -3.67
N GLN A 129 10.27 4.22 -3.66
CA GLN A 129 11.32 3.26 -3.93
C GLN A 129 11.66 2.55 -2.62
N VAL A 130 11.79 1.23 -2.69
CA VAL A 130 12.17 0.39 -1.56
C VAL A 130 13.42 -0.36 -1.95
N THR A 131 14.45 -0.25 -1.13
CA THR A 131 15.73 -0.95 -1.29
C THR A 131 15.90 -1.95 -0.17
N ASN A 132 16.08 -3.23 -0.51
CA ASN A 132 16.49 -4.25 0.46
C ASN A 132 17.98 -4.09 0.75
N LEU A 133 18.32 -3.77 2.00
CA LEU A 133 19.70 -3.48 2.41
C LEU A 133 20.58 -4.72 2.52
N GLU A 134 19.99 -5.92 2.56
CA GLU A 134 20.73 -7.18 2.66
C GLU A 134 21.27 -7.64 1.30
N ASN A 135 20.62 -7.27 0.20
CA ASN A 135 20.99 -7.71 -1.15
C ASN A 135 21.11 -6.58 -2.19
N GLY A 136 20.84 -5.33 -1.81
CA GLY A 136 20.93 -4.14 -2.67
C GLY A 136 19.85 -4.03 -3.75
N LYS A 137 18.89 -4.94 -3.83
CA LYS A 137 17.79 -4.87 -4.81
C LYS A 137 16.86 -3.72 -4.46
N SER A 138 16.39 -3.01 -5.48
CA SER A 138 15.45 -1.91 -5.34
C SER A 138 14.28 -2.03 -6.30
N ILE A 139 13.07 -1.71 -5.83
CA ILE A 139 11.85 -1.66 -6.63
C ILE A 139 11.06 -0.39 -6.33
N VAL A 140 10.18 0.01 -7.24
CA VAL A 140 9.15 1.02 -6.97
C VAL A 140 7.84 0.31 -6.67
N VAL A 141 7.15 0.75 -5.62
CA VAL A 141 5.82 0.25 -5.24
C VAL A 141 4.83 1.39 -5.09
N ARG A 142 3.55 1.07 -5.27
CA ARG A 142 2.42 1.94 -4.95
C ARG A 142 1.94 1.65 -3.54
N VAL A 143 2.06 2.61 -2.65
CA VAL A 143 1.44 2.56 -1.33
C VAL A 143 -0.04 2.88 -1.50
N ASN A 144 -0.90 1.89 -1.30
CA ASN A 144 -2.35 2.01 -1.48
C ASN A 144 -3.16 1.48 -0.28
N ASP A 145 -2.48 1.10 0.80
CA ASP A 145 -3.11 0.50 1.97
C ASP A 145 -2.53 1.03 3.28
N ARG A 146 -3.17 0.69 4.42
CA ARG A 146 -2.74 1.08 5.77
C ARG A 146 -2.16 -0.09 6.54
N GLY A 147 -1.16 0.21 7.37
CA GLY A 147 -0.43 -0.78 8.17
C GLY A 147 1.08 -0.60 8.02
N PRO A 148 1.90 -1.51 8.52
CA PRO A 148 1.53 -2.67 9.35
C PRO A 148 1.17 -2.24 10.77
N PHE A 149 0.17 -2.88 11.38
CA PHE A 149 -0.26 -2.60 12.76
C PHE A 149 0.26 -3.66 13.75
N PRO A 150 0.32 -3.36 15.06
CA PRO A 150 0.52 -4.37 16.08
C PRO A 150 -0.57 -5.46 16.00
N SER A 151 -0.15 -6.71 15.83
CA SER A 151 -1.05 -7.86 15.90
C SER A 151 -1.08 -8.43 17.32
N ASP A 152 -2.15 -9.14 17.67
CA ASP A 152 -2.30 -9.70 19.03
C ASP A 152 -1.30 -10.83 19.29
N HIS A 153 -0.86 -11.52 18.23
CA HIS A 153 0.11 -12.62 18.28
C HIS A 153 1.56 -12.16 18.12
N ASN A 154 1.77 -10.96 17.57
CA ASN A 154 3.08 -10.34 17.41
C ASN A 154 2.92 -8.82 17.52
N PRO A 155 2.98 -8.26 18.74
CA PRO A 155 2.89 -6.82 18.96
C PRO A 155 4.00 -6.05 18.24
N ASP A 156 5.18 -6.65 18.12
CA ASP A 156 6.35 -6.05 17.46
C ASP A 156 6.14 -5.85 15.95
N SER A 157 5.13 -6.46 15.34
CA SER A 157 4.75 -6.17 13.94
C SER A 157 4.43 -4.69 13.72
N GLY A 158 4.02 -3.97 14.77
CA GLY A 158 3.81 -2.53 14.73
C GLY A 158 5.07 -1.69 14.53
N THR A 159 6.26 -2.24 14.80
CA THR A 159 7.54 -1.53 14.64
C THR A 159 8.04 -1.52 13.19
N ARG A 160 7.44 -2.34 12.32
CA ARG A 160 7.73 -2.39 10.89
C ARG A 160 7.27 -1.11 10.20
N ILE A 161 8.06 -0.61 9.28
CA ILE A 161 7.81 0.67 8.61
C ILE A 161 6.90 0.49 7.39
N ILE A 162 6.98 -0.65 6.71
CA ILE A 162 6.22 -0.92 5.49
C ILE A 162 5.84 -2.40 5.41
N ASP A 163 4.65 -2.70 4.85
CA ASP A 163 4.21 -4.06 4.57
C ASP A 163 4.00 -4.19 3.06
N LEU A 164 4.78 -5.02 2.39
CA LEU A 164 4.77 -5.16 0.93
C LEU A 164 3.78 -6.24 0.49
N SER A 165 3.27 -6.18 -0.73
CA SER A 165 2.62 -7.35 -1.32
C SER A 165 3.63 -8.51 -1.44
N ARG A 166 3.13 -9.76 -1.47
CA ARG A 166 3.96 -10.94 -1.70
C ARG A 166 4.81 -10.82 -2.98
N GLY A 167 4.23 -10.33 -4.09
CA GLY A 167 4.93 -10.13 -5.35
C GLY A 167 6.05 -9.08 -5.27
N ALA A 168 5.85 -8.01 -4.51
CA ALA A 168 6.91 -7.03 -4.24
C ALA A 168 8.05 -7.63 -3.40
N ALA A 169 7.72 -8.45 -2.38
CA ALA A 169 8.71 -9.15 -1.56
C ALA A 169 9.50 -10.21 -2.33
N GLU A 170 8.87 -10.91 -3.29
CA GLU A 170 9.53 -11.81 -4.22
C GLU A 170 10.58 -11.07 -5.06
N GLN A 171 10.21 -9.93 -5.64
CA GLN A 171 11.15 -9.13 -6.45
C GLN A 171 12.30 -8.54 -5.62
N LEU A 172 12.03 -8.10 -4.39
CA LEU A 172 13.05 -7.64 -3.44
C LEU A 172 13.86 -8.79 -2.82
N GLY A 173 13.45 -10.04 -3.03
CA GLY A 173 14.18 -11.22 -2.60
C GLY A 173 14.19 -11.44 -1.08
N PHE A 174 13.08 -11.18 -0.40
CA PHE A 174 12.94 -11.49 1.03
C PHE A 174 11.66 -12.28 1.39
N VAL A 175 10.90 -12.77 0.40
CA VAL A 175 9.63 -13.47 0.63
C VAL A 175 9.77 -14.65 1.60
N GLU A 176 10.82 -15.46 1.44
CA GLU A 176 11.08 -16.65 2.27
C GLU A 176 11.53 -16.29 3.69
N GLN A 177 12.23 -15.18 3.85
CA GLN A 177 12.69 -14.64 5.14
C GLN A 177 11.53 -14.04 5.95
N GLY A 178 10.44 -13.64 5.28
CA GLY A 178 9.28 -12.99 5.89
C GLY A 178 9.48 -11.50 6.19
N THR A 179 10.70 -11.10 6.53
CA THR A 179 11.08 -9.70 6.81
C THR A 179 12.44 -9.38 6.22
N ALA A 180 12.69 -8.10 5.94
CA ALA A 180 14.01 -7.59 5.56
C ALA A 180 14.22 -6.18 6.09
N ARG A 181 15.48 -5.81 6.35
CA ARG A 181 15.82 -4.41 6.60
C ARG A 181 15.81 -3.65 5.27
N VAL A 182 15.00 -2.60 5.19
CA VAL A 182 14.81 -1.82 3.97
C VAL A 182 15.05 -0.33 4.19
N HIS A 183 15.39 0.33 3.09
CA HIS A 183 15.33 1.77 2.94
C HIS A 183 14.11 2.13 2.09
N VAL A 184 13.29 3.08 2.53
CA VAL A 184 12.08 3.53 1.84
C VAL A 184 12.19 5.02 1.60
N GLU A 185 12.06 5.44 0.34
CA GLU A 185 12.10 6.84 -0.08
C GLU A 185 10.90 7.16 -0.96
N VAL A 186 10.22 8.29 -0.72
CA VAL A 186 9.17 8.76 -1.64
C VAL A 186 9.82 9.24 -2.94
N ILE A 187 9.24 8.83 -4.08
CA ILE A 187 9.75 9.24 -5.38
C ILE A 187 8.92 10.39 -5.98
N SER A 188 9.62 11.37 -6.54
CA SER A 188 8.98 12.41 -7.36
C SER A 188 8.69 11.87 -8.76
N LEU A 189 7.41 11.97 -9.15
CA LEU A 189 6.93 11.62 -10.48
C LEU A 189 6.81 12.87 -11.35
N GLU A 190 7.19 12.74 -12.61
CA GLU A 190 6.96 13.72 -13.67
C GLU A 190 6.12 13.05 -14.76
N GLU A 191 5.07 13.75 -15.22
CA GLU A 191 4.28 13.29 -16.35
C GLU A 191 5.08 13.50 -17.65
N ALA A 192 5.10 12.48 -18.51
CA ALA A 192 5.77 12.54 -19.81
C ALA A 192 5.04 13.44 -20.82
#